data_AF-A0A955UDP4-F1
#
_entry.id   AF-A0A955UDP4-F1
#
_cell.length_a   1.000
_cell.length_b   1.000
_cell.length_c   1.000
_cell.angle_alpha   90.00
_cell.angle_beta   90.00
_cell.angle_gamma   90.00
#
_symmetry.space_group_name_H-M   'P 1'
#
loop_
_entity.id
_entity.type
_entity.pdbx_description
1 polymer ?
#
loop_
_entity_poly.entity_id
_entity_poly.type
_entity_poly.pdbx_seq_one_letter_code
_entity_poly.pdbx_strand_id
1 'polypeptide(L)'
;MIKLSSGMRGYSRWMGVGVFCVMVWGCGEDPRQLFETAQFEEQQHNRAHAQELYEQIIQQHPESEFAEKARQRLEAWNTENPQEGT
;
A
#
# COMPACT_ATOMS: atom_id res chain seq x y z
N MET A 1 67.92 -13.94 1.31
CA MET A 1 66.61 -14.05 2.00
C MET A 1 65.74 -12.88 1.57
N ILE A 2 64.55 -13.19 1.00
CA ILE A 2 63.25 -12.49 1.17
C ILE A 2 63.18 -11.00 0.73
N LYS A 3 62.28 -10.50 -0.12
CA LYS A 3 61.25 -10.99 -1.06
C LYS A 3 60.76 -9.73 -1.79
N LEU A 4 60.74 -9.70 -3.13
CA LEU A 4 60.01 -8.68 -3.88
C LEU A 4 58.50 -8.95 -3.70
N SER A 5 57.72 -7.91 -3.41
CA SER A 5 56.26 -7.95 -3.50
C SER A 5 55.78 -6.70 -4.24
N SER A 6 55.69 -6.84 -5.56
CA SER A 6 55.00 -5.92 -6.47
C SER A 6 53.52 -5.78 -6.10
N GLY A 7 53.01 -4.57 -6.26
CA GLY A 7 51.65 -4.18 -5.91
C GLY A 7 50.54 -4.61 -6.89
N MET A 8 49.35 -4.11 -6.55
CA MET A 8 48.08 -4.14 -7.29
C MET A 8 47.44 -5.51 -7.55
N ARG A 9 46.41 -5.81 -6.75
CA ARG A 9 45.22 -6.51 -7.23
C ARG A 9 44.03 -5.57 -7.06
N GLY A 10 43.55 -5.07 -8.21
CA GLY A 10 42.32 -4.30 -8.28
C GLY A 10 41.16 -5.14 -7.74
N TYR A 11 40.39 -4.56 -6.83
CA TYR A 11 39.06 -5.07 -6.50
C TYR A 11 38.16 -4.75 -7.68
N SER A 12 38.17 -5.68 -8.62
CA SER A 12 37.31 -5.75 -9.78
C SER A 12 35.85 -5.64 -9.35
N ARG A 13 35.18 -4.64 -9.90
CA ARG A 13 33.81 -4.69 -10.41
C ARG A 13 33.37 -6.15 -10.62
N TRP A 14 32.19 -6.55 -10.11
CA TRP A 14 31.59 -7.90 -10.07
C TRP A 14 31.59 -8.61 -8.69
N MET A 15 30.82 -8.07 -7.75
CA MET A 15 29.99 -8.84 -6.79
C MET A 15 28.64 -8.13 -6.82
N GLY A 16 27.48 -8.72 -7.01
CA GLY A 16 27.02 -10.09 -7.15
C GLY A 16 25.50 -9.96 -7.03
N VAL A 17 24.76 -10.43 -8.03
CA VAL A 17 23.29 -10.51 -7.99
C VAL A 17 22.89 -11.34 -6.76
N GLY A 18 22.04 -10.81 -5.89
CA GLY A 18 21.52 -11.56 -4.75
C GLY A 18 20.64 -10.74 -3.82
N VAL A 19 19.36 -11.09 -3.75
CA VAL A 19 18.28 -10.56 -2.88
C VAL A 19 17.46 -9.39 -3.46
N PHE A 20 16.83 -9.71 -4.60
CA PHE A 20 15.51 -9.21 -5.01
C PHE A 20 14.46 -10.23 -4.49
N CYS A 21 13.77 -10.03 -3.34
CA CYS A 21 12.42 -10.60 -3.17
C CYS A 21 11.63 -10.43 -1.85
N VAL A 22 12.12 -9.92 -0.72
CA VAL A 22 11.30 -10.03 0.51
C VAL A 22 11.36 -8.76 1.34
N MET A 23 10.27 -7.97 1.32
CA MET A 23 9.63 -7.35 2.49
C MET A 23 8.52 -6.39 2.05
N VAL A 24 7.47 -6.91 1.41
CA VAL A 24 6.14 -6.29 1.50
C VAL A 24 5.24 -7.24 2.28
N TRP A 25 5.62 -7.47 3.54
CA TRP A 25 4.68 -7.95 4.53
C TRP A 25 3.99 -6.70 5.09
N GLY A 26 3.03 -6.17 4.33
CA GLY A 26 2.05 -5.27 4.92
C GLY A 26 1.24 -6.10 5.91
N CYS A 27 1.31 -5.80 7.21
CA CYS A 27 0.28 -6.24 8.13
C CYS A 27 -1.03 -5.62 7.64
N GLY A 28 -1.83 -6.38 6.87
CA GLY A 28 -3.12 -5.90 6.41
C GLY A 28 -3.99 -5.61 7.63
N GLU A 29 -4.43 -4.36 7.76
CA GLU A 29 -5.44 -3.98 8.75
C GLU A 29 -6.73 -4.73 8.47
N ASP A 30 -7.51 -5.07 9.50
CA ASP A 30 -8.72 -5.84 9.32
C ASP A 30 -9.75 -5.04 8.48
N PRO A 31 -10.30 -5.61 7.39
CA PRO A 31 -11.18 -4.87 6.48
C PRO A 31 -12.48 -4.40 7.12
N ARG A 32 -12.94 -5.05 8.20
CA ARG A 32 -14.11 -4.58 8.96
C ARG A 32 -13.76 -3.33 9.74
N GLN A 33 -12.62 -3.32 10.43
CA GLN A 33 -12.17 -2.15 11.20
C GLN A 33 -11.94 -0.94 10.30
N LEU A 34 -11.31 -1.13 9.14
CA LEU A 34 -11.17 -0.07 8.13
C LEU A 34 -12.53 0.46 7.69
N PHE A 35 -13.50 -0.42 7.42
CA PHE A 35 -14.83 -0.02 6.98
C PHE A 35 -15.60 0.76 8.06
N GLU A 36 -15.53 0.32 9.31
CA GLU A 36 -16.12 1.00 10.46
C GLU A 36 -15.48 2.38 10.68
N THR A 37 -14.16 2.49 10.52
CA THR A 37 -13.44 3.76 10.59
C THR A 37 -13.86 4.71 9.46
N ALA A 38 -13.99 4.20 8.23
CA ALA A 38 -14.46 5.00 7.09
C ALA A 38 -15.87 5.56 7.34
N GLN A 39 -16.80 4.75 7.87
CA GLN A 39 -18.15 5.18 8.27
C GLN A 39 -18.12 6.23 9.39
N PHE A 40 -17.18 6.12 10.32
CA PHE A 40 -17.01 7.09 11.39
C PHE A 40 -16.53 8.43 10.84
N GLU A 41 -15.48 8.42 10.01
CA GLU A 41 -14.92 9.61 9.37
C GLU A 41 -15.96 10.32 8.49
N GLU A 42 -16.78 9.56 7.76
CA GLU A 42 -17.89 10.11 6.98
C GLU A 42 -18.89 10.87 7.86
N GLN A 43 -19.26 10.29 9.01
CA GLN A 43 -20.14 10.93 9.99
C GLN A 43 -19.52 12.16 10.65
N GLN A 44 -18.19 12.20 10.78
CA GLN A 44 -17.45 13.37 11.28
C GLN A 44 -17.24 14.43 10.18
N HIS A 45 -17.88 14.29 9.02
CA HIS A 45 -17.67 15.14 7.84
C HIS A 45 -16.22 15.13 7.29
N ASN A 46 -15.41 14.15 7.68
CA ASN A 46 -14.07 13.93 7.14
C ASN A 46 -14.13 13.02 5.92
N ARG A 47 -14.74 13.58 4.89
CA ARG A 47 -15.11 12.86 3.67
C ARG A 47 -13.91 12.31 2.89
N ALA A 48 -12.84 13.11 2.78
CA ALA A 48 -11.64 12.71 2.05
C ALA A 48 -11.00 11.46 2.68
N HIS A 49 -10.86 11.44 4.01
CA HIS A 49 -10.26 10.29 4.69
C HIS A 49 -11.16 9.04 4.62
N ALA A 50 -12.49 9.21 4.69
CA ALA A 50 -13.43 8.11 4.50
C ALA A 50 -13.25 7.45 3.12
N GLN A 51 -13.08 8.24 2.05
CA GLN A 51 -12.81 7.72 0.71
C GLN A 51 -11.49 6.96 0.64
N GLU A 52 -10.40 7.52 1.18
CA GLU A 52 -9.10 6.85 1.22
C GLU A 52 -9.17 5.48 1.91
N LEU A 53 -9.89 5.39 3.03
CA LEU A 53 -10.09 4.13 3.75
C LEU A 53 -10.92 3.13 2.92
N TYR A 54 -11.96 3.57 2.22
CA TYR A 54 -12.72 2.69 1.32
C TYR A 54 -11.86 2.16 0.16
N GLU A 55 -11.04 3.02 -0.45
CA GLU A 55 -10.10 2.63 -1.50
C GLU A 55 -9.04 1.66 -0.97
N GLN A 56 -8.55 1.88 0.25
CA GLN A 56 -7.61 0.98 0.94
C GLN A 56 -8.20 -0.41 1.13
N ILE A 57 -9.46 -0.53 1.55
CA ILE A 57 -10.14 -1.83 1.70
C ILE A 57 -10.21 -2.56 0.35
N ILE A 58 -10.55 -1.85 -0.73
CA ILE A 58 -10.65 -2.43 -2.08
C ILE A 58 -9.28 -2.90 -2.56
N GLN A 59 -8.21 -2.13 -2.30
CA GLN A 59 -6.86 -2.46 -2.72
C GLN A 59 -6.27 -3.63 -1.94
N GLN A 60 -6.44 -3.63 -0.61
CA GLN A 60 -5.79 -4.61 0.28
C GLN A 60 -6.61 -5.89 0.48
N HIS A 61 -7.94 -5.79 0.43
CA HIS A 61 -8.87 -6.90 0.70
C HIS A 61 -9.93 -7.08 -0.39
N PRO A 62 -9.53 -7.18 -1.68
CA PRO A 62 -10.45 -7.09 -2.82
C PRO A 62 -11.58 -8.13 -2.83
N GLU A 63 -11.33 -9.31 -2.25
CA GLU A 63 -12.28 -10.44 -2.17
C GLU A 63 -13.16 -10.42 -0.90
N SER A 64 -12.94 -9.47 0.01
CA SER A 64 -13.72 -9.37 1.25
C SER A 64 -15.12 -8.80 0.99
N GLU A 65 -16.10 -9.14 1.84
CA GLU A 65 -17.43 -8.50 1.77
C GLU A 65 -17.35 -6.97 1.97
N PHE A 66 -16.34 -6.51 2.70
CA PHE A 66 -16.15 -5.09 3.01
C PHE A 66 -15.62 -4.32 1.80
N ALA A 67 -14.84 -4.95 0.91
CA ALA A 67 -14.46 -4.34 -0.35
C ALA A 67 -15.67 -4.13 -1.27
N GLU A 68 -16.61 -5.06 -1.27
CA GLU A 68 -17.86 -4.89 -2.01
C GLU A 68 -18.72 -3.76 -1.44
N LYS A 69 -18.88 -3.71 -0.11
CA LYS A 69 -19.57 -2.60 0.56
C LYS A 69 -18.89 -1.25 0.32
N ALA A 70 -17.55 -1.22 0.33
CA ALA A 70 -16.77 -0.02 0.05
C ALA A 70 -17.02 0.49 -1.39
N ARG A 71 -16.98 -0.40 -2.40
CA ARG A 71 -17.31 -0.06 -3.79
C ARG A 71 -18.71 0.55 -3.92
N GLN A 72 -19.70 -0.11 -3.33
CA GLN A 72 -21.09 0.36 -3.35
C GLN A 72 -21.25 1.73 -2.70
N ARG A 73 -20.56 1.98 -1.57
CA ARG A 73 -20.61 3.29 -0.90
C ARG A 73 -19.98 4.39 -1.76
N LEU A 74 -18.83 4.13 -2.39
CA LEU A 74 -18.16 5.08 -3.30
C LEU A 74 -19.01 5.37 -4.54
N GLU A 75 -19.68 4.37 -5.10
CA GLU A 75 -20.62 4.55 -6.22
C GLU A 75 -21.83 5.42 -5.83
N ALA A 76 -22.44 5.14 -4.68
CA ALA A 76 -23.52 5.95 -4.13
C ALA A 76 -23.07 7.40 -3.93
N TRP A 77 -21.85 7.60 -3.44
CA TRP A 77 -21.29 8.93 -3.24
C TRP A 77 -21.16 9.72 -4.54
N ASN A 78 -20.60 9.11 -5.59
CA ASN A 78 -20.47 9.76 -6.90
C ASN A 78 -21.83 10.14 -7.49
N THR A 79 -22.87 9.37 -7.17
CA THR A 79 -24.25 9.66 -7.56
C THR A 79 -24.84 10.83 -6.75
N GLU A 80 -24.55 10.91 -5.46
CA GLU A 80 -25.00 11.96 -4.54
C GLU A 80 -24.27 13.29 -4.73
N ASN A 81 -22.98 13.26 -5.08
CA ASN A 81 -22.11 14.42 -5.18
C ASN A 81 -21.30 14.41 -6.50
N PRO A 82 -21.93 14.63 -7.66
CA PRO A 82 -21.26 14.50 -8.97
C PRO A 82 -20.12 15.49 -9.23
N GLN A 83 -19.92 16.49 -8.35
CA GLN A 83 -19.01 17.61 -8.54
C GLN A 83 -17.64 17.42 -7.85
N GLU A 84 -17.45 16.37 -7.04
CA GLU A 84 -16.18 16.10 -6.31
C GLU A 84 -15.27 15.08 -7.01
N GLY A 85 -15.70 14.50 -8.13
CA GLY A 85 -14.90 13.55 -8.92
C GLY A 85 -14.02 14.25 -9.96
N THR A 86 -12.91 14.86 -9.54
CA THR A 86 -11.83 15.36 -10.43
C THR A 86 -10.46 15.19 -9.81
#